data_AF-A0A061JAC1-F1
#
_entry.id   AF-A0A061JAC1-F1
#
_cell.length_a   1.000
_cell.length_b   1.000
_cell.length_c   1.000
_cell.angle_alpha   90.00
_cell.angle_beta   90.00
_cell.angle_gamma   90.00
#
_symmetry.space_group_name_H-M   'P 1'
#
loop_
_entity.id
_entity.type
_entity.pdbx_description
1 polymer ?
#
loop_
_entity_poly.entity_id
_entity_poly.type
_entity_poly.pdbx_seq_one_letter_code
_entity_poly.pdbx_strand_id
1 'polypeptide(L)'
;MQRASRTLWLVSGINSGRLRLAEQFATMQGWQAGEDTAFDAYVKEKRQKERYEAFDQRVERGYVAAAKLHKAEVQNAVKRRLKATGAKFTAATLREMKVALEERMDWLREVWTQIDADYRSGDTARQETAAREISAALMGEPSDYMQWVYEKKRELRFAGPIKRAEMQSELQSAELPDVSDEEVNRYHALRLNMMEVEQNVKAKYGLAGQQHWAELQAEKDDEYLKKLDDAAEVLQTTT
;
A
#
# COMPACT_ATOMS: atom_id res chain seq x y z
N MET A 1 -35.15 -2.25 -60.80
CA MET A 1 -35.65 -1.47 -59.65
C MET A 1 -34.65 -1.61 -58.50
N GLN A 2 -33.83 -0.60 -58.25
CA GLN A 2 -32.93 -0.59 -57.09
C GLN A 2 -33.76 -0.30 -55.83
N ARG A 3 -33.69 -1.20 -54.83
CA ARG A 3 -34.25 -0.94 -53.50
C ARG A 3 -33.46 0.21 -52.88
N ALA A 4 -34.13 1.35 -52.67
CA ALA A 4 -33.59 2.42 -51.85
C ALA A 4 -33.49 1.91 -50.41
N SER A 5 -32.29 1.54 -49.98
CA SER A 5 -31.97 1.32 -48.57
C SER A 5 -32.13 2.67 -47.86
N ARG A 6 -33.29 2.93 -47.26
CA ARG A 6 -33.46 4.07 -46.34
C ARG A 6 -32.52 3.82 -45.16
N THR A 7 -31.42 4.56 -45.11
CA THR A 7 -30.60 4.67 -43.90
C THR A 7 -31.51 5.24 -42.81
N LEU A 8 -31.98 4.40 -41.90
CA LEU A 8 -32.71 4.83 -40.72
C LEU A 8 -31.70 5.51 -39.79
N TRP A 9 -31.50 6.81 -39.98
CA TRP A 9 -30.76 7.61 -39.00
C TRP A 9 -31.60 7.64 -37.74
N LEU A 10 -31.10 6.99 -36.68
CA LEU A 10 -31.74 6.98 -35.37
C LEU A 10 -31.53 8.36 -34.74
N VAL A 11 -32.34 9.35 -35.14
CA VAL A 11 -32.28 10.74 -34.66
C VAL A 11 -32.90 10.81 -33.26
N SER A 12 -32.20 10.24 -32.29
CA SER A 12 -32.50 10.38 -30.87
C SER A 12 -31.73 11.56 -30.30
N GLY A 13 -32.24 12.18 -29.22
CA GLY A 13 -31.53 13.27 -28.54
C GLY A 13 -30.12 12.88 -28.09
N ILE A 14 -29.89 11.61 -27.73
CA ILE A 14 -28.56 11.09 -27.37
C ILE A 14 -27.62 11.09 -28.60
N ASN A 15 -28.09 10.61 -29.75
CA ASN A 15 -27.26 10.55 -30.95
C ASN A 15 -26.96 11.95 -31.50
N SER A 16 -27.95 12.84 -31.51
CA SER A 16 -27.75 14.25 -31.89
C SER A 16 -26.83 14.97 -30.91
N GLY A 17 -26.95 14.72 -29.60
CA GLY A 17 -26.06 15.30 -28.59
C GLY A 17 -24.62 14.82 -28.74
N ARG A 18 -24.39 13.52 -28.94
CA ARG A 18 -23.05 12.96 -29.19
C ARG A 18 -22.42 13.49 -30.48
N LEU A 19 -23.21 13.63 -31.55
CA LEU A 19 -22.72 14.18 -32.81
C LEU A 19 -22.28 15.64 -32.64
N ARG A 20 -23.09 16.47 -31.97
CA ARG A 20 -22.73 17.87 -31.67
C ARG A 20 -21.51 17.99 -30.76
N LEU A 21 -21.38 17.10 -29.76
CA LEU A 21 -20.21 17.08 -28.88
C LEU A 21 -18.95 16.69 -29.65
N ALA A 22 -19.05 15.75 -30.59
CA ALA A 22 -17.95 15.40 -31.49
C ALA A 22 -17.59 16.57 -32.42
N GLU A 23 -18.57 17.30 -32.96
CA GLU A 23 -18.35 18.51 -33.75
C GLU A 23 -17.68 19.62 -32.93
N GLN A 24 -18.13 19.86 -31.70
CA GLN A 24 -17.57 20.85 -30.78
C GLN A 24 -16.09 20.58 -30.45
N PHE A 25 -15.73 19.31 -30.20
CA PHE A 25 -14.36 18.91 -29.87
C PHE A 25 -13.51 18.49 -31.09
N ALA A 26 -14.01 18.64 -32.33
CA ALA A 26 -13.29 18.25 -33.54
C ALA A 26 -12.13 19.20 -33.87
N THR A 27 -12.23 20.46 -33.47
CA THR A 27 -11.24 21.53 -33.72
C THR A 27 -10.77 22.15 -32.42
N MET A 28 -9.72 22.97 -32.43
CA MET A 28 -9.27 23.70 -31.22
C MET A 28 -10.19 24.88 -30.88
N GLN A 29 -11.01 25.32 -31.84
CA GLN A 29 -12.03 26.35 -31.69
C GLN A 29 -13.35 25.73 -31.24
N GLY A 30 -14.08 26.40 -30.33
CA GLY A 30 -15.43 26.02 -29.86
C GLY A 30 -15.51 25.46 -28.44
N TRP A 31 -14.39 25.40 -27.71
CA TRP A 31 -14.31 24.92 -26.32
C TRP A 31 -13.17 25.57 -25.52
N GLN A 32 -12.54 26.63 -26.05
CA GLN A 32 -11.63 27.46 -25.27
C GLN A 32 -12.41 28.27 -24.22
N ALA A 33 -11.68 28.82 -23.26
CA ALA A 33 -12.26 29.58 -22.16
C ALA A 33 -13.15 30.73 -22.67
N GLY A 34 -14.41 30.76 -22.24
CA GLY A 34 -15.40 31.77 -22.64
C GLY A 34 -16.17 31.43 -23.93
N GLU A 35 -15.92 30.28 -24.57
CA GLU A 35 -16.60 29.88 -25.80
C GLU A 35 -17.87 29.04 -25.54
N ASP A 36 -17.83 28.13 -24.55
CA ASP A 36 -18.99 27.31 -24.16
C ASP A 36 -19.23 27.35 -22.65
N THR A 37 -20.36 27.93 -22.25
CA THR A 37 -20.70 28.13 -20.83
C THR A 37 -20.88 26.82 -20.05
N ALA A 38 -21.35 25.75 -20.70
CA ALA A 38 -21.55 24.45 -20.06
C ALA A 38 -20.21 23.74 -19.81
N PHE A 39 -19.32 23.74 -20.81
CA PHE A 39 -17.96 23.23 -20.67
C PHE A 39 -17.14 24.03 -19.66
N ASP A 40 -17.26 25.36 -19.66
CA ASP A 40 -16.60 26.22 -18.67
C ASP A 40 -17.07 25.94 -17.24
N ALA A 41 -18.39 25.76 -17.04
CA ALA A 41 -18.94 25.38 -15.74
C ALA A 41 -18.43 24.01 -15.28
N TYR A 42 -18.38 23.04 -16.19
CA TYR A 42 -17.83 21.71 -15.93
C TYR A 42 -16.34 21.77 -15.53
N VAL A 43 -15.51 22.49 -16.30
CA VAL A 43 -14.08 22.67 -16.01
C VAL A 43 -13.88 23.41 -14.70
N LYS A 44 -14.70 24.43 -14.41
CA LYS A 44 -14.65 25.17 -13.15
C LYS A 44 -14.94 24.27 -11.95
N GLU A 45 -15.96 23.42 -12.03
CA GLU A 45 -16.28 22.46 -10.96
C GLU A 45 -15.12 21.45 -10.75
N LYS A 46 -14.55 20.93 -11.84
CA LYS A 46 -13.40 20.01 -11.78
C LYS A 46 -12.18 20.66 -11.12
N ARG A 47 -11.79 21.86 -11.56
CA ARG A 47 -10.67 22.62 -10.97
C ARG A 47 -10.93 23.00 -9.51
N GLN A 48 -12.19 23.25 -9.15
CA GLN A 48 -12.55 23.53 -7.75
C GLN A 48 -12.34 22.29 -6.86
N LYS A 49 -12.72 21.10 -7.32
CA LYS A 49 -12.46 19.84 -6.61
C LYS A 49 -10.96 19.58 -6.50
N GLU A 50 -10.25 19.65 -7.62
CA GLU A 50 -8.78 19.47 -7.67
C GLU A 50 -8.03 20.44 -6.75
N ARG A 51 -8.51 21.68 -6.58
CA ARG A 51 -7.85 22.67 -5.71
C ARG A 51 -7.75 22.22 -4.25
N TYR A 52 -8.72 21.45 -3.75
CA TYR A 52 -8.74 21.00 -2.35
C TYR A 52 -8.21 19.58 -2.18
N GLU A 53 -8.27 18.76 -3.23
CA GLU A 53 -7.88 17.34 -3.19
C GLU A 53 -6.45 17.07 -3.68
N ALA A 54 -5.80 18.03 -4.35
CA ALA A 54 -4.44 17.85 -4.86
C ALA A 54 -3.37 18.16 -3.79
N PHE A 55 -2.33 17.30 -3.74
CA PHE A 55 -1.14 17.53 -2.93
C PHE A 55 -0.03 18.26 -3.69
N ASP A 56 1.01 18.66 -2.96
CA ASP A 56 2.31 19.00 -3.55
C ASP A 56 2.85 17.85 -4.41
N GLN A 57 3.61 18.19 -5.46
CA GLN A 57 4.11 17.20 -6.42
C GLN A 57 5.01 16.12 -5.78
N ARG A 58 5.80 16.47 -4.78
CA ARG A 58 6.67 15.49 -4.09
C ARG A 58 5.85 14.58 -3.20
N VAL A 59 4.84 15.14 -2.54
CA VAL A 59 3.88 14.41 -1.72
C VAL A 59 3.07 13.44 -2.60
N GLU A 60 2.57 13.87 -3.76
CA GLU A 60 1.88 12.99 -4.72
C GLU A 60 2.78 11.82 -5.17
N ARG A 61 4.06 12.07 -5.45
CA ARG A 61 4.99 10.99 -5.83
C ARG A 61 5.21 9.99 -4.70
N GLY A 62 5.33 10.48 -3.46
CA GLY A 62 5.43 9.65 -2.26
C GLY A 62 4.17 8.81 -2.05
N TYR A 63 2.99 9.45 -2.13
CA TYR A 63 1.69 8.79 -2.06
C TYR A 63 1.56 7.69 -3.12
N VAL A 64 1.91 7.96 -4.39
CA VAL A 64 1.85 6.95 -5.46
C VAL A 64 2.80 5.78 -5.20
N ALA A 65 4.00 6.04 -4.68
CA ALA A 65 4.96 5.00 -4.32
C ALA A 65 4.42 4.11 -3.19
N ALA A 66 3.91 4.71 -2.12
CA ALA A 66 3.29 4.01 -0.99
C ALA A 66 2.04 3.22 -1.44
N ALA A 67 1.14 3.86 -2.19
CA ALA A 67 -0.07 3.23 -2.75
C ALA A 67 0.26 1.98 -3.58
N LYS A 68 1.34 2.01 -4.37
CA LYS A 68 1.81 0.86 -5.14
C LYS A 68 2.23 -0.30 -4.22
N LEU A 69 2.96 -0.01 -3.14
CA LEU A 69 3.38 -1.03 -2.16
C LEU A 69 2.18 -1.63 -1.42
N HIS A 70 1.28 -0.79 -0.92
CA HIS A 70 0.06 -1.23 -0.24
C HIS A 70 -0.85 -2.07 -1.14
N LYS A 71 -1.01 -1.66 -2.40
CA LYS A 71 -1.75 -2.44 -3.39
C LYS A 71 -1.14 -3.82 -3.60
N ALA A 72 0.18 -3.89 -3.71
CA ALA A 72 0.88 -5.17 -3.84
C ALA A 72 0.67 -6.05 -2.59
N GLU A 73 0.67 -5.45 -1.41
CA GLU A 73 0.53 -6.19 -0.15
C GLU A 73 -0.87 -6.79 0.02
N VAL A 74 -1.93 -6.03 -0.23
CA VAL A 74 -3.33 -6.52 -0.22
C VAL A 74 -3.51 -7.64 -1.26
N GLN A 75 -3.00 -7.47 -2.47
CA GLN A 75 -3.06 -8.51 -3.50
C GLN A 75 -2.33 -9.79 -3.08
N ASN A 76 -1.18 -9.65 -2.42
CA ASN A 76 -0.42 -10.79 -1.95
C ASN A 76 -1.06 -11.50 -0.77
N ALA A 77 -1.76 -10.77 0.10
CA ALA A 77 -2.56 -11.32 1.18
C ALA A 77 -3.69 -12.20 0.63
N VAL A 78 -4.42 -11.72 -0.39
CA VAL A 78 -5.44 -12.51 -1.09
C VAL A 78 -4.86 -13.76 -1.73
N LYS A 79 -3.69 -13.66 -2.39
CA LYS A 79 -2.99 -14.84 -2.94
C LYS A 79 -2.63 -15.85 -1.85
N ARG A 80 -2.15 -15.38 -0.68
CA ARG A 80 -1.79 -16.22 0.45
C ARG A 80 -3.01 -16.97 0.99
N ARG A 81 -4.12 -16.26 1.18
CA ARG A 81 -5.41 -16.85 1.57
C ARG A 81 -5.87 -17.95 0.63
N LEU A 82 -5.86 -17.68 -0.68
CA LEU A 82 -6.28 -18.64 -1.69
C LEU A 82 -5.35 -19.84 -1.76
N LYS A 83 -4.04 -19.63 -1.59
CA LYS A 83 -3.06 -20.72 -1.51
C LYS A 83 -3.27 -21.59 -0.26
N ALA A 84 -3.57 -20.99 0.88
CA ALA A 84 -3.79 -21.71 2.14
C ALA A 84 -5.10 -22.51 2.13
N THR A 85 -6.16 -21.95 1.55
CA THR A 85 -7.49 -22.58 1.49
C THR A 85 -7.68 -23.51 0.29
N GLY A 86 -6.84 -23.40 -0.75
CA GLY A 86 -7.01 -24.11 -2.02
C GLY A 86 -8.17 -23.61 -2.88
N ALA A 87 -8.79 -22.48 -2.51
CA ALA A 87 -9.93 -21.92 -3.22
C ALA A 87 -9.51 -21.28 -4.56
N LYS A 88 -10.44 -21.27 -5.53
CA LYS A 88 -10.23 -20.60 -6.82
C LYS A 88 -10.42 -19.09 -6.71
N PHE A 89 -9.73 -18.33 -7.56
CA PHE A 89 -9.98 -16.90 -7.75
C PHE A 89 -11.28 -16.71 -8.54
N THR A 90 -12.30 -16.11 -7.92
CA THR A 90 -13.63 -15.87 -8.48
C THR A 90 -13.93 -14.37 -8.59
N ALA A 91 -15.07 -14.03 -9.21
CA ALA A 91 -15.55 -12.65 -9.22
C ALA A 91 -15.81 -12.09 -7.81
N ALA A 92 -16.22 -12.94 -6.86
CA ALA A 92 -16.41 -12.54 -5.47
C ALA A 92 -15.08 -12.14 -4.81
N THR A 93 -14.03 -12.95 -4.99
CA THR A 93 -12.69 -12.61 -4.45
C THR A 93 -12.10 -11.37 -5.11
N LEU A 94 -12.36 -11.17 -6.41
CA LEU A 94 -11.96 -9.94 -7.11
C LEU A 94 -12.68 -8.72 -6.53
N ARG A 95 -13.99 -8.82 -6.25
CA ARG A 95 -14.78 -7.73 -5.68
C ARG A 95 -14.29 -7.38 -4.27
N GLU A 96 -14.10 -8.37 -3.41
CA GLU A 96 -13.56 -8.18 -2.06
C GLU A 96 -12.18 -7.51 -2.10
N MET A 97 -11.28 -7.98 -2.97
CA MET A 97 -9.97 -7.36 -3.15
C MET A 97 -10.06 -5.91 -3.64
N LYS A 98 -11.03 -5.59 -4.52
CA LYS A 98 -11.23 -4.21 -4.98
C LYS A 98 -11.71 -3.30 -3.86
N VAL A 99 -12.66 -3.75 -3.05
CA VAL A 99 -13.17 -2.98 -1.90
C VAL A 99 -12.05 -2.71 -0.90
N ALA A 100 -11.29 -3.74 -0.51
CA ALA A 100 -10.16 -3.58 0.40
C ALA A 100 -9.07 -2.64 -0.16
N LEU A 101 -8.88 -2.62 -1.48
CA LEU A 101 -7.97 -1.68 -2.12
C LEU A 101 -8.50 -0.25 -2.10
N GLU A 102 -9.78 -0.05 -2.41
CA GLU A 102 -10.43 1.27 -2.36
C GLU A 102 -10.35 1.87 -0.95
N GLU A 103 -10.76 1.11 0.07
CA GLU A 103 -10.66 1.52 1.49
C GLU A 103 -9.21 1.84 1.89
N ARG A 104 -8.23 1.04 1.45
CA ARG A 104 -6.82 1.31 1.74
C ARG A 104 -6.30 2.56 1.04
N MET A 105 -6.74 2.83 -0.18
CA MET A 105 -6.32 4.05 -0.91
C MET A 105 -6.95 5.30 -0.29
N ASP A 106 -8.20 5.21 0.16
CA ASP A 106 -8.88 6.31 0.86
C ASP A 106 -8.18 6.63 2.19
N TRP A 107 -7.88 5.61 2.99
CA TRP A 107 -7.08 5.76 4.21
C TRP A 107 -5.69 6.34 3.93
N LEU A 108 -5.00 5.85 2.89
CA LEU A 108 -3.69 6.41 2.51
C LEU A 108 -3.81 7.87 2.09
N ARG A 109 -4.88 8.27 1.39
CA ARG A 109 -5.11 9.68 1.06
C ARG A 109 -5.23 10.51 2.33
N GLU A 110 -6.02 10.08 3.32
CA GLU A 110 -6.17 10.77 4.61
C GLU A 110 -4.85 10.95 5.35
N VAL A 111 -4.02 9.90 5.39
CA VAL A 111 -2.66 9.95 5.97
C VAL A 111 -1.78 10.95 5.21
N TRP A 112 -1.75 10.87 3.88
CA TRP A 112 -0.90 11.72 3.06
C TRP A 112 -1.38 13.18 3.00
N THR A 113 -2.67 13.45 3.27
CA THR A 113 -3.18 14.81 3.48
C THR A 113 -2.51 15.49 4.67
N GLN A 114 -2.24 14.75 5.75
CA GLN A 114 -1.52 15.30 6.91
C GLN A 114 -0.07 15.63 6.56
N ILE A 115 0.58 14.77 5.77
CA ILE A 115 1.94 15.00 5.26
C ILE A 115 1.97 16.23 4.33
N ASP A 116 0.99 16.41 3.45
CA ASP A 116 0.89 17.61 2.60
C ASP A 116 0.74 18.89 3.43
N ALA A 117 -0.14 18.84 4.43
CA ALA A 117 -0.38 19.96 5.33
C ALA A 117 0.90 20.34 6.10
N ASP A 118 1.63 19.37 6.63
CA ASP A 118 2.90 19.61 7.33
C ASP A 118 3.99 20.12 6.38
N TYR A 119 4.08 19.57 5.16
CA TYR A 119 5.03 20.02 4.14
C TYR A 119 4.79 21.46 3.69
N ARG A 120 3.54 21.92 3.70
CA ARG A 120 3.14 23.27 3.28
C ARG A 120 2.87 24.22 4.45
N SER A 121 3.11 23.79 5.68
CA SER A 121 2.78 24.53 6.92
C SER A 121 3.62 25.79 7.14
N GLY A 122 4.84 25.85 6.60
CA GLY A 122 5.81 26.92 6.87
C GLY A 122 6.60 26.74 8.18
N ASP A 123 6.31 25.70 8.97
CA ASP A 123 7.10 25.30 10.14
C ASP A 123 8.26 24.39 9.70
N THR A 124 9.50 24.83 9.93
CA THR A 124 10.70 24.11 9.48
C THR A 124 10.81 22.71 10.05
N ALA A 125 10.37 22.49 11.30
CA ALA A 125 10.42 21.17 11.93
C ALA A 125 9.42 20.21 11.27
N ARG A 126 8.21 20.68 10.96
CA ARG A 126 7.18 19.89 10.28
C ARG A 126 7.56 19.57 8.84
N GLN A 127 8.10 20.56 8.13
CA GLN A 127 8.55 20.38 6.75
C GLN A 127 9.67 19.36 6.65
N GLU A 128 10.61 19.37 7.61
CA GLU A 128 11.69 18.39 7.68
C GLU A 128 11.15 16.98 7.92
N THR A 129 10.21 16.81 8.87
CA THR A 129 9.56 15.50 9.10
C THR A 129 8.82 15.02 7.86
N ALA A 130 8.00 15.86 7.23
CA ALA A 130 7.29 15.51 6.01
C ALA A 130 8.26 15.17 4.85
N ALA A 131 9.38 15.89 4.72
CA ALA A 131 10.41 15.59 3.73
C ALA A 131 11.07 14.22 3.94
N ARG A 132 11.26 13.79 5.20
CA ARG A 132 11.76 12.45 5.53
C ARG A 132 10.76 11.37 5.15
N GLU A 133 9.48 11.54 5.50
CA GLU A 133 8.41 10.61 5.11
C GLU A 133 8.30 10.45 3.59
N ILE A 134 8.36 11.57 2.85
CA ILE A 134 8.38 11.56 1.38
C ILE A 134 9.61 10.79 0.87
N SER A 135 10.78 11.03 1.46
CA SER A 135 12.03 10.39 1.02
C SER A 135 12.00 8.89 1.28
N ALA A 136 11.56 8.46 2.47
CA ALA A 136 11.40 7.05 2.83
C ALA A 136 10.45 6.34 1.85
N ALA A 137 9.28 6.93 1.57
CA ALA A 137 8.33 6.37 0.61
C ALA A 137 8.91 6.26 -0.82
N LEU A 138 9.69 7.25 -1.26
CA LEU A 138 10.33 7.23 -2.59
C LEU A 138 11.46 6.20 -2.69
N MET A 139 12.16 5.93 -1.59
CA MET A 139 13.17 4.86 -1.50
C MET A 139 12.53 3.47 -1.39
N GLY A 140 11.22 3.40 -1.20
CA GLY A 140 10.47 2.15 -1.01
C GLY A 140 10.68 1.54 0.37
N GLU A 141 11.10 2.36 1.35
CA GLU A 141 11.22 1.94 2.73
C GLU A 141 9.82 1.68 3.31
N PRO A 142 9.63 0.56 4.04
CA PRO A 142 8.36 0.28 4.69
C PRO A 142 8.13 1.28 5.83
N SER A 143 6.87 1.66 6.04
CA SER A 143 6.50 2.56 7.13
C SER A 143 6.53 1.85 8.48
N ASP A 144 7.19 2.46 9.47
CA ASP A 144 7.20 2.03 10.87
C ASP A 144 5.78 1.89 11.44
N TYR A 145 4.86 2.76 11.01
CA TYR A 145 3.45 2.69 11.41
C TYR A 145 2.81 1.37 10.97
N MET A 146 3.07 0.91 9.74
CA MET A 146 2.51 -0.36 9.28
C MET A 146 3.09 -1.55 10.02
N GLN A 147 4.38 -1.52 10.39
CA GLN A 147 4.96 -2.50 11.30
C GLN A 147 4.21 -2.53 12.64
N TRP A 148 4.01 -1.37 13.26
CA TRP A 148 3.26 -1.27 14.52
C TRP A 148 1.82 -1.79 14.39
N VAL A 149 1.13 -1.48 13.29
CA VAL A 149 -0.23 -2.00 13.02
C VAL A 149 -0.21 -3.54 12.95
N TYR A 150 0.75 -4.15 12.25
CA TYR A 150 0.84 -5.61 12.16
C TYR A 150 1.10 -6.25 13.53
N GLU A 151 2.03 -5.69 14.31
CA GLU A 151 2.32 -6.13 15.67
C GLU A 151 1.07 -6.04 16.56
N LYS A 152 0.36 -4.91 16.54
CA LYS A 152 -0.86 -4.72 17.32
C LYS A 152 -1.99 -5.64 16.92
N LYS A 153 -2.19 -5.88 15.62
CA LYS A 153 -3.18 -6.86 15.14
C LYS A 153 -2.83 -8.27 15.62
N ARG A 154 -1.55 -8.65 15.62
CA ARG A 154 -1.10 -9.93 16.16
C ARG A 154 -1.31 -10.02 17.67
N GLU A 155 -0.95 -9.00 18.44
CA GLU A 155 -1.19 -8.94 19.89
C GLU A 155 -2.68 -9.10 20.21
N LEU A 156 -3.56 -8.42 19.48
CA LEU A 156 -5.01 -8.49 19.65
C LEU A 156 -5.56 -9.88 19.35
N ARG A 157 -5.02 -10.56 18.33
CA ARG A 157 -5.38 -11.94 18.00
C ARG A 157 -5.03 -12.91 19.14
N PHE A 158 -3.86 -12.77 19.74
CA PHE A 158 -3.35 -13.69 20.76
C PHE A 158 -3.68 -13.28 22.21
N ALA A 159 -4.25 -12.10 22.44
CA ALA A 159 -4.66 -11.67 23.77
C ALA A 159 -5.91 -12.43 24.29
N GLY A 160 -5.95 -12.63 25.60
CA GLY A 160 -7.15 -13.08 26.31
C GLY A 160 -8.29 -12.05 26.25
N PRO A 161 -9.53 -12.44 26.62
CA PRO A 161 -10.72 -11.62 26.37
C PRO A 161 -10.69 -10.24 27.06
N ILE A 162 -10.16 -10.16 28.29
CA ILE A 162 -10.06 -8.89 29.04
C ILE A 162 -9.11 -7.93 28.33
N LYS A 163 -7.85 -8.35 28.13
CA LYS A 163 -6.83 -7.54 27.44
C LYS A 163 -7.23 -7.20 26.00
N ARG A 164 -7.95 -8.08 25.31
CA ARG A 164 -8.48 -7.81 23.97
C ARG A 164 -9.50 -6.66 24.00
N ALA A 165 -10.42 -6.66 24.96
CA ALA A 165 -11.41 -5.59 25.08
C ALA A 165 -10.75 -4.25 25.41
N GLU A 166 -9.74 -4.24 26.28
CA GLU A 166 -8.94 -3.04 26.59
C GLU A 166 -8.26 -2.49 25.34
N MET A 167 -7.51 -3.31 24.61
CA MET A 167 -6.82 -2.88 23.38
C MET A 167 -7.80 -2.46 22.28
N GLN A 168 -8.95 -3.12 22.16
CA GLN A 168 -10.00 -2.69 21.22
C GLN A 168 -10.58 -1.33 21.61
N SER A 169 -10.81 -1.09 22.91
CA SER A 169 -11.30 0.20 23.40
C SER A 169 -10.26 1.32 23.23
N GLU A 170 -8.96 1.02 23.37
CA GLU A 170 -7.89 1.99 23.13
C GLU A 170 -7.78 2.37 21.64
N LEU A 171 -7.97 1.40 20.75
CA LEU A 171 -7.77 1.57 19.31
C LEU A 171 -9.05 1.92 18.55
N GLN A 172 -10.23 1.93 19.18
CA GLN A 172 -11.50 2.18 18.49
C GLN A 172 -11.59 3.56 17.82
N SER A 173 -10.89 4.55 18.36
CA SER A 173 -10.83 5.91 17.82
C SER A 173 -9.55 6.18 17.03
N ALA A 174 -8.59 5.26 17.05
CA ALA A 174 -7.44 5.32 16.18
C ALA A 174 -7.91 4.86 14.81
N GLU A 175 -7.87 5.74 13.80
CA GLU A 175 -8.26 5.47 12.40
C GLU A 175 -7.28 4.47 11.78
N LEU A 176 -7.28 3.23 12.27
CA LEU A 176 -6.40 2.16 11.82
C LEU A 176 -6.87 1.65 10.46
N PRO A 177 -5.95 1.34 9.54
CA PRO A 177 -6.34 0.70 8.29
C PRO A 177 -6.92 -0.69 8.59
N ASP A 178 -7.90 -1.11 7.77
CA ASP A 178 -8.31 -2.50 7.79
C ASP A 178 -7.20 -3.37 7.19
N VAL A 179 -6.78 -4.36 7.97
CA VAL A 179 -5.63 -5.20 7.69
C VAL A 179 -6.04 -6.64 7.91
N SER A 180 -5.89 -7.43 6.85
CA SER A 180 -6.24 -8.84 6.86
C SER A 180 -5.24 -9.67 7.67
N ASP A 181 -5.72 -10.79 8.21
CA ASP A 181 -4.88 -11.72 8.95
C ASP A 181 -3.69 -12.24 8.13
N GLU A 182 -3.83 -12.28 6.80
CA GLU A 182 -2.81 -12.78 5.87
C GLU A 182 -1.68 -11.77 5.62
N GLU A 183 -1.94 -10.46 5.72
CA GLU A 183 -0.91 -9.43 5.76
C GLU A 183 -0.05 -9.60 7.01
N VAL A 184 -0.69 -9.73 8.18
CA VAL A 184 -0.02 -9.95 9.46
C VAL A 184 0.80 -11.26 9.43
N ASN A 185 0.22 -12.35 8.93
CA ASN A 185 0.91 -13.63 8.80
C ASN A 185 2.09 -13.54 7.83
N ARG A 186 2.00 -12.72 6.78
CA ARG A 186 3.11 -12.48 5.88
C ARG A 186 4.23 -11.75 6.58
N TYR A 187 3.94 -10.63 7.25
CA TYR A 187 4.92 -9.85 7.99
C TYR A 187 5.69 -10.72 9.00
N HIS A 188 4.99 -11.46 9.85
CA HIS A 188 5.63 -12.29 10.88
C HIS A 188 6.28 -13.59 10.35
N ALA A 189 6.02 -13.98 9.10
CA ALA A 189 6.70 -15.11 8.48
C ALA A 189 7.97 -14.70 7.72
N LEU A 190 8.24 -13.40 7.55
CA LEU A 190 9.48 -12.93 6.96
C LEU A 190 10.64 -13.26 7.90
N ARG A 191 11.73 -13.77 7.33
CA ARG A 191 12.96 -14.01 8.08
C ARG A 191 13.64 -12.68 8.37
N LEU A 192 14.17 -12.54 9.58
CA LEU A 192 14.96 -11.39 9.98
C LEU A 192 16.24 -11.31 9.13
N ASN A 193 16.62 -10.09 8.76
CA ASN A 193 17.89 -9.85 8.08
C ASN A 193 19.02 -9.80 9.11
N MET A 194 19.83 -10.86 9.17
CA MET A 194 20.93 -10.95 10.15
C MET A 194 21.98 -9.85 9.99
N MET A 195 22.19 -9.29 8.79
CA MET A 195 23.14 -8.19 8.59
C MET A 195 22.66 -6.89 9.26
N GLU A 196 21.36 -6.62 9.20
CA GLU A 196 20.77 -5.45 9.83
C GLU A 196 20.75 -5.59 11.36
N VAL A 197 20.46 -6.79 11.85
CA VAL A 197 20.58 -7.13 13.29
C VAL A 197 22.02 -6.95 13.75
N GLU A 198 23.01 -7.44 13.00
CA GLU A 198 24.44 -7.27 13.31
C GLU A 198 24.83 -5.80 13.42
N GLN A 199 24.45 -5.00 12.42
CA GLN A 199 24.74 -3.58 12.39
C GLN A 199 24.12 -2.86 13.60
N ASN A 200 22.86 -3.17 13.91
CA ASN A 200 22.14 -2.57 15.04
C ASN A 200 22.75 -2.98 16.39
N VAL A 201 23.16 -4.25 16.55
CA VAL A 201 23.83 -4.73 17.77
C VAL A 201 25.19 -4.04 17.96
N LYS A 202 25.99 -3.92 16.90
CA LYS A 202 27.29 -3.24 16.95
C LYS A 202 27.14 -1.74 17.23
N ALA A 203 26.17 -1.08 16.60
CA ALA A 203 25.91 0.34 16.81
C ALA A 203 25.41 0.63 18.24
N LYS A 204 24.54 -0.22 18.78
CA LYS A 204 23.93 -0.01 20.10
C LYS A 204 24.84 -0.39 21.27
N TYR A 205 25.62 -1.46 21.13
CA TYR A 205 26.38 -2.06 22.25
C TYR A 205 27.90 -1.98 22.08
N GLY A 206 28.41 -1.42 20.99
CA GLY A 206 29.84 -1.21 20.77
C GLY A 206 30.67 -2.50 20.83
N LEU A 207 31.73 -2.51 21.64
CA LEU A 207 32.63 -3.66 21.78
C LEU A 207 31.92 -4.92 22.32
N ALA A 208 31.00 -4.75 23.28
CA ALA A 208 30.23 -5.87 23.82
C ALA A 208 29.34 -6.51 22.74
N GLY A 209 28.76 -5.68 21.85
CA GLY A 209 28.00 -6.17 20.70
C GLY A 209 28.86 -6.96 19.71
N GLN A 210 30.11 -6.56 19.49
CA GLN A 210 31.05 -7.28 18.64
C GLN A 210 31.46 -8.63 19.23
N GLN A 211 31.77 -8.68 20.53
CA GLN A 211 32.11 -9.92 21.24
C GLN A 211 30.95 -10.91 21.22
N HIS A 212 29.74 -10.45 21.58
CA HIS A 212 28.54 -11.28 21.54
C HIS A 212 28.21 -11.77 20.12
N TRP A 213 28.45 -10.97 19.08
CA TRP A 213 28.26 -11.43 17.71
C TRP A 213 29.28 -12.49 17.30
N ALA A 214 30.52 -12.40 17.78
CA ALA A 214 31.53 -13.43 17.55
C ALA A 214 31.19 -14.74 18.25
N GLU A 215 30.67 -14.68 19.49
CA GLU A 215 30.15 -15.85 20.21
C GLU A 215 29.01 -16.53 19.44
N LEU A 216 28.06 -15.74 18.90
CA LEU A 216 26.96 -16.25 18.09
C LEU A 216 27.44 -16.93 16.79
N GLN A 217 28.48 -16.41 16.13
CA GLN A 217 29.06 -17.08 14.95
C GLN A 217 29.78 -18.37 15.33
N ALA A 218 30.51 -18.39 16.45
CA ALA A 218 31.16 -19.61 16.94
C ALA A 218 30.13 -20.71 17.25
N GLU A 219 29.04 -20.39 17.96
CA GLU A 219 27.97 -21.34 18.26
C GLU A 219 27.29 -21.87 16.97
N LYS A 220 27.08 -21.00 15.99
CA LYS A 220 26.55 -21.39 14.68
C LYS A 220 27.48 -22.36 13.93
N ASP A 221 28.79 -22.11 13.96
CA ASP A 221 29.77 -22.97 13.30
C ASP A 221 29.88 -24.33 14.03
N ASP A 222 29.81 -24.34 15.36
CA ASP A 222 29.76 -25.56 16.17
C ASP A 222 28.51 -26.40 15.88
N GLU A 223 27.34 -25.77 15.75
CA GLU A 223 26.12 -26.46 15.31
C GLU A 223 26.24 -27.05 13.90
N TYR A 224 26.95 -26.36 13.01
CA TYR A 224 27.16 -26.84 11.65
C TYR A 224 28.02 -28.11 11.64
N LEU A 225 29.10 -28.13 12.44
CA LEU A 225 29.96 -29.31 12.59
C LEU A 225 29.18 -30.50 13.16
N LYS A 226 28.36 -30.31 14.21
CA LYS A 226 27.51 -31.38 14.77
C LYS A 226 26.57 -31.98 13.73
N LYS A 227 25.95 -31.14 12.89
CA LYS A 227 25.05 -31.62 11.81
C LYS A 227 25.79 -32.45 10.75
N LEU A 228 27.06 -32.15 10.49
CA LEU A 228 27.88 -32.95 9.58
C LEU A 228 28.24 -34.30 10.19
N ASP A 229 28.58 -34.33 11.48
CA ASP A 229 28.87 -35.56 12.21
C ASP A 229 27.64 -36.46 12.31
N ASP A 230 26.47 -35.89 12.67
CA ASP A 230 25.18 -36.61 12.69
C ASP A 230 24.85 -37.21 11.31
N ALA A 231 25.06 -36.44 10.23
CA ALA A 231 24.82 -36.92 8.87
C ALA A 231 25.81 -38.03 8.46
N ALA A 232 27.06 -37.97 8.93
CA ALA A 232 28.07 -38.99 8.69
C ALA A 232 27.74 -40.29 9.44
N GLU A 233 27.24 -40.23 10.67
CA GLU A 233 26.77 -41.41 11.42
C GLU A 233 25.56 -42.09 10.76
N VAL A 234 24.61 -41.31 10.23
CA VAL A 234 23.46 -41.86 9.48
C VAL A 234 23.95 -42.58 8.21
N LEU A 235 24.91 -42.03 7.49
CA LEU A 235 25.46 -42.68 6.30
C LEU A 235 26.21 -43.98 6.62
N GLN A 236 26.92 -44.05 7.76
CA GLN A 236 27.61 -45.26 8.20
C GLN A 236 26.67 -46.38 8.67
N THR A 237 25.46 -46.05 9.13
CA THR A 237 24.47 -47.02 9.61
C THR A 237 23.52 -47.52 8.51
N THR A 238 23.55 -46.91 7.31
CA THR A 238 22.70 -47.30 6.17
C THR A 238 23.44 -48.12 5.09
N THR A 239 24.69 -48.50 5.33
CA THR A 239 25.50 -49.46 4.54
C THR A 239 25.76 -50.73 5.33
#